data_AF-A0A8H1LA06-F1
#
_entry.id   AF-A0A8H1LA06-F1
#
_cell.length_a   1.000
_cell.length_b   1.000
_cell.length_c   1.000
_cell.angle_alpha   90.00
_cell.angle_beta   90.00
_cell.angle_gamma   90.00
#
_symmetry.space_group_name_H-M   'P 1'
#
loop_
_entity.id
_entity.type
_entity.pdbx_description
1 polymer ?
#
loop_
_entity_poly.entity_id
_entity_poly.type
_entity_poly.pdbx_seq_one_letter_code
_entity_poly.pdbx_strand_id
1 'polypeptide(L)'
;MDRWREGRAERVRAARQRRLAKRSMRRALRSSRLRYWGRCLGAAVLAAPVGVLGLVTTPLGRRLGWPGLMHPGRRLFRLLTGKARATREERDALARAMFETADQDERDAADLLTRVPRAPRNHHLLLTGDAMSDTPGFLFDASASEMEEAANSYDPSGAMHVVNTLLGMPTALTSIANTFKILAEKSDEDFPLEKEVAEALEEVYKHLKRSVEAAEEVAEVVERVHEHDIRRHKEPRKGEPMWDTSNNDD
;
A
#
# COMPACT_ATOMS: atom_id res chain seq x y z
N MET A 1 14.95 26.75 -12.74
CA MET A 1 15.74 26.44 -11.51
C MET A 1 14.92 25.56 -10.54
N ASP A 2 13.82 24.97 -11.03
CA ASP A 2 12.68 24.53 -10.22
C ASP A 2 12.70 23.03 -9.93
N ARG A 3 13.36 22.24 -10.80
CA ARG A 3 13.62 20.79 -10.59
C ARG A 3 14.33 20.47 -9.27
N TRP A 4 15.27 21.32 -8.85
CA TRP A 4 15.97 21.13 -7.57
C TRP A 4 15.10 21.55 -6.36
N ARG A 5 14.05 22.35 -6.59
CA ARG A 5 13.09 22.78 -5.56
C ARG A 5 11.99 21.74 -5.36
N GLU A 6 11.47 21.14 -6.43
CA GLU A 6 10.43 20.10 -6.39
C GLU A 6 10.92 18.82 -5.70
N GLY A 7 12.06 18.26 -6.12
CA GLY A 7 12.63 17.07 -5.47
C GLY A 7 13.05 17.32 -4.02
N ARG A 8 13.35 18.58 -3.64
CA ARG A 8 13.53 18.94 -2.21
C ARG A 8 12.20 18.99 -1.46
N ALA A 9 11.16 19.54 -2.07
CA ALA A 9 9.85 19.63 -1.45
C ALA A 9 9.26 18.24 -1.13
N GLU A 10 9.38 17.29 -2.06
CA GLU A 10 8.93 15.90 -1.86
C GLU A 10 9.72 15.21 -0.73
N ARG A 11 11.05 15.30 -0.75
CA ARG A 11 11.89 14.76 0.33
C ARG A 11 11.58 15.37 1.70
N VAL A 12 11.23 16.66 1.74
CA VAL A 12 10.80 17.34 2.97
C VAL A 12 9.44 16.84 3.45
N ARG A 13 8.49 16.58 2.56
CA ARG A 13 7.18 16.01 2.89
C ARG A 13 7.30 14.58 3.43
N ALA A 14 8.05 13.72 2.73
CA ALA A 14 8.38 12.36 3.14
C ALA A 14 9.04 12.33 4.54
N ALA A 15 10.10 13.13 4.73
CA ALA A 15 10.78 13.27 6.02
C ALA A 15 9.83 13.77 7.13
N ARG A 16 8.85 14.62 6.81
CA ARG A 16 7.83 15.09 7.76
C ARG A 16 6.87 13.97 8.14
N GLN A 17 6.37 13.18 7.19
CA GLN A 17 5.49 12.04 7.43
C GLN A 17 6.18 10.98 8.30
N ARG A 18 7.41 10.59 7.95
CA ARG A 18 8.22 9.66 8.75
C ARG A 18 8.45 10.17 10.18
N ARG A 19 8.67 11.47 10.37
CA ARG A 19 8.78 12.09 11.70
C ARG A 19 7.47 12.00 12.49
N LEU A 20 6.32 12.14 11.84
CA LEU A 20 5.01 12.01 12.47
C LEU A 20 4.73 10.56 12.87
N ALA A 21 5.00 9.59 12.00
CA ALA A 21 4.89 8.15 12.29
C ALA A 21 5.81 7.73 13.44
N LYS A 22 7.05 8.22 13.47
CA LYS A 22 7.97 7.98 14.59
C LYS A 22 7.48 8.61 15.89
N ARG A 23 6.82 9.77 15.83
CA ARG A 23 6.22 10.43 17.00
C ARG A 23 5.00 9.65 17.52
N SER A 24 4.14 9.12 16.66
CA SER A 24 2.98 8.31 17.05
C SER A 24 3.42 7.01 17.72
N MET A 25 4.40 6.28 17.13
CA MET A 25 5.00 5.09 17.74
C MET A 25 5.55 5.39 19.14
N ARG A 26 6.32 6.47 19.30
CA ARG A 26 6.87 6.87 20.61
C ARG A 26 5.78 7.20 21.62
N ARG A 27 4.69 7.84 21.21
CA ARG A 27 3.53 8.12 22.08
C ARG A 27 2.83 6.82 22.49
N ALA A 28 2.65 5.88 21.56
CA ALA A 28 2.06 4.57 21.84
C ALA A 28 2.89 3.81 22.89
N LEU A 29 4.21 3.73 22.71
CA LEU A 29 5.12 3.08 23.67
C LEU A 29 5.09 3.76 25.06
N ARG A 30 5.05 5.09 25.13
CA ARG A 30 4.91 5.82 26.40
C ARG A 30 3.58 5.53 27.07
N SER A 31 2.48 5.51 26.32
CA SER A 31 1.14 5.20 26.84
C SER A 31 1.04 3.76 27.36
N SER A 32 1.67 2.81 26.65
CA SER A 32 1.76 1.39 27.04
C SER A 32 2.51 1.24 28.37
N ARG A 33 3.64 1.95 28.51
CA ARG A 33 4.42 2.00 29.76
C ARG A 33 3.60 2.57 30.92
N LEU A 34 2.90 3.69 30.72
CA LEU A 34 2.07 4.31 31.76
C LEU A 34 0.95 3.37 32.23
N ARG A 35 0.26 2.70 31.31
CA ARG A 35 -0.80 1.73 31.65
C ARG A 35 -0.26 0.52 32.43
N TYR A 36 0.91 0.01 32.05
CA TYR A 36 1.55 -1.09 32.78
C TYR A 36 1.88 -0.69 34.23
N TRP A 37 2.52 0.47 34.41
CA TRP A 37 2.84 0.99 35.75
C TRP A 37 1.59 1.28 36.57
N GLY A 38 0.52 1.80 35.96
CA GLY A 38 -0.78 1.95 36.61
C GLY A 38 -1.35 0.63 37.14
N ARG A 39 -1.31 -0.45 36.33
CA ARG A 39 -1.75 -1.79 36.78
C ARG A 39 -0.85 -2.38 37.85
N CYS A 40 0.47 -2.19 37.76
CA CYS A 40 1.40 -2.63 38.79
C CYS A 40 1.19 -1.89 40.12
N LEU A 41 0.95 -0.57 40.09
CA LEU A 41 0.64 0.21 41.29
C LEU A 41 -0.68 -0.23 41.91
N GLY A 42 -1.74 -0.40 41.10
CA GLY A 42 -3.02 -0.93 41.59
C GLY A 42 -2.89 -2.33 42.22
N ALA A 43 -2.14 -3.22 41.58
CA ALA A 43 -1.84 -4.55 42.13
C ALA A 43 -1.01 -4.48 43.42
N ALA A 44 -0.08 -3.53 43.54
CA ALA A 44 0.70 -3.32 44.74
C ALA A 44 -0.16 -2.83 45.91
N VAL A 45 -1.10 -1.90 45.66
CA VAL A 45 -2.05 -1.41 46.68
C VAL A 45 -2.92 -2.54 47.20
N LEU A 46 -3.45 -3.40 46.31
CA LEU A 46 -4.28 -4.55 46.71
C LEU A 46 -3.47 -5.64 47.43
N ALA A 47 -2.20 -5.85 47.03
CA ALA A 47 -1.35 -6.88 47.61
C ALA A 47 -0.67 -6.45 48.92
N ALA A 48 -0.53 -5.15 49.18
CA ALA A 48 0.10 -4.60 50.38
C ALA A 48 -0.51 -5.11 51.71
N PRO A 49 -1.84 -5.04 51.95
CA PRO A 49 -2.42 -5.53 53.21
C PRO A 49 -2.23 -7.04 53.39
N VAL A 50 -2.31 -7.81 52.31
CA VAL A 50 -2.06 -9.26 52.31
C VAL A 50 -0.58 -9.57 52.55
N GLY A 51 0.33 -8.70 52.10
CA GLY A 51 1.76 -8.77 52.38
C GLY A 51 2.09 -8.53 53.85
N VAL A 52 1.40 -7.59 54.50
CA VAL A 52 1.53 -7.33 55.95
C VAL A 52 1.06 -8.52 56.77
N LEU A 53 -0.08 -9.12 56.41
CA LEU A 53 -0.51 -10.41 57.00
C LEU A 53 0.54 -11.51 56.80
N GLY A 54 1.20 -11.50 55.63
CA GLY A 54 2.32 -12.36 55.31
C GLY A 54 3.48 -12.30 56.32
N LEU A 55 3.75 -11.16 56.95
CA LEU A 55 4.83 -11.07 57.95
C LEU A 55 4.57 -11.93 59.20
N VAL A 56 3.29 -12.12 59.53
CA VAL A 56 2.86 -12.96 60.66
C VAL A 56 2.69 -14.42 60.23
N THR A 57 2.17 -14.67 59.03
CA THR A 57 1.89 -16.04 58.55
C THR A 57 3.13 -16.76 58.02
N THR A 58 4.13 -16.04 57.51
CA THR A 58 5.36 -16.65 56.96
C THR A 58 6.21 -17.38 58.01
N PRO A 59 6.49 -16.84 59.22
CA PRO A 59 7.21 -17.59 60.25
C PRO A 59 6.40 -18.80 60.76
N LEU A 60 5.07 -18.70 60.86
CA LEU A 60 4.20 -19.84 61.18
C LEU A 60 4.24 -20.93 60.09
N GLY A 61 4.15 -20.55 58.82
CA GLY A 61 4.21 -21.48 57.69
C GLY A 61 5.58 -22.16 57.56
N ARG A 62 6.66 -21.48 57.97
CA ARG A 62 8.02 -22.05 58.03
C ARG A 62 8.18 -23.07 59.16
N ARG A 63 7.47 -22.87 60.28
CA ARG A 63 7.45 -23.77 61.42
C ARG A 63 6.56 -25.00 61.20
N LEU A 64 5.48 -24.87 60.43
CA LEU A 64 4.53 -25.95 60.11
C LEU A 64 4.85 -26.70 58.80
N GLY A 65 5.87 -26.29 58.05
CA GLY A 65 6.25 -26.92 56.78
C GLY A 65 5.25 -26.71 55.63
N TRP A 66 4.35 -25.73 55.72
CA TRP A 66 3.33 -25.46 54.70
C TRP A 66 3.76 -24.35 53.73
N PRO A 67 4.09 -24.68 52.46
CA PRO A 67 4.55 -23.70 51.46
C PRO A 67 3.47 -22.69 51.05
N GLY A 68 2.19 -23.02 51.28
CA GLY A 68 1.04 -22.19 50.91
C GLY A 68 0.90 -20.90 51.73
N LEU A 69 1.39 -20.88 52.98
CA LEU A 69 1.32 -19.72 53.88
C LEU A 69 2.49 -18.74 53.71
N MET A 70 3.49 -19.12 52.92
CA MET A 70 4.68 -18.31 52.70
C MET A 70 4.42 -17.24 51.64
N HIS A 71 4.62 -15.97 52.01
CA HIS A 71 4.54 -14.81 51.12
C HIS A 71 3.23 -14.66 50.30
N PRO A 72 2.03 -14.67 50.94
CA PRO A 72 0.74 -14.61 50.24
C PRO A 72 0.58 -13.34 49.39
N GLY A 73 1.04 -12.19 49.88
CA GLY A 73 1.00 -10.93 49.12
C GLY A 73 1.83 -10.96 47.82
N ARG A 74 2.98 -11.65 47.81
CA ARG A 74 3.84 -11.75 46.62
C ARG A 74 3.23 -12.67 45.55
N ARG A 75 2.50 -13.71 45.98
CA ARG A 75 1.73 -14.57 45.08
C ARG A 75 0.56 -13.82 44.45
N LEU A 76 -0.21 -13.07 45.25
CA LEU A 76 -1.32 -12.26 44.75
C LEU A 76 -0.83 -11.19 43.76
N PHE A 77 0.26 -10.49 44.07
CA PHE A 77 0.86 -9.53 43.14
C PHE A 77 1.27 -10.19 41.81
N ARG A 78 1.90 -11.37 41.85
CA ARG A 78 2.28 -12.14 40.64
C ARG A 78 1.06 -12.60 39.83
N LEU A 79 -0.02 -12.99 40.49
CA LEU A 79 -1.27 -13.35 39.81
C LEU A 79 -1.87 -12.14 39.09
N LEU A 80 -1.93 -10.98 39.76
CA LEU A 80 -2.50 -9.76 39.20
C LEU A 80 -1.63 -9.15 38.08
N THR A 81 -0.31 -9.29 38.16
CA THR A 81 0.64 -8.73 37.18
C THR A 81 1.07 -9.71 36.10
N GLY A 82 0.80 -11.01 36.25
CA GLY A 82 1.35 -12.08 35.42
C GLY A 82 1.04 -11.93 33.94
N LYS A 83 -0.20 -11.57 33.58
CA LYS A 83 -0.61 -11.33 32.18
C LYS A 83 -0.33 -9.90 31.68
N ALA A 84 -0.04 -8.96 32.59
CA ALA A 84 0.14 -7.55 32.24
C ALA A 84 1.44 -7.28 31.46
N ARG A 85 2.45 -8.14 31.64
CA ARG A 85 3.72 -8.04 30.90
C ARG A 85 3.59 -8.54 29.46
N ALA A 86 3.01 -9.72 29.25
CA ALA A 86 2.80 -10.29 27.92
C ALA A 86 1.95 -9.34 27.04
N THR A 87 0.83 -8.84 27.57
CA THR A 87 -0.03 -7.88 26.84
C THR A 87 0.66 -6.55 26.52
N ARG A 88 1.69 -6.16 27.29
CA ARG A 88 2.52 -4.99 26.96
C ARG A 88 3.49 -5.32 25.83
N GLU A 89 4.16 -6.47 25.92
CA GLU A 89 5.12 -6.91 24.91
C GLU A 89 4.44 -7.05 23.54
N GLU A 90 3.23 -7.61 23.49
CA GLU A 90 2.39 -7.68 22.28
C GLU A 90 2.06 -6.29 21.71
N ARG A 91 1.61 -5.34 22.55
CA ARG A 91 1.29 -3.97 22.13
C ARG A 91 2.51 -3.19 21.65
N ASP A 92 3.63 -3.34 22.35
CA ASP A 92 4.89 -2.69 22.00
C ASP A 92 5.46 -3.29 20.69
N ALA A 93 5.29 -4.59 20.46
CA ALA A 93 5.64 -5.26 19.21
C ALA A 93 4.76 -4.79 18.05
N LEU A 94 3.44 -4.72 18.22
CA LEU A 94 2.51 -4.22 17.20
C LEU A 94 2.84 -2.77 16.82
N ALA A 95 3.08 -1.89 17.79
CA ALA A 95 3.43 -0.50 17.53
C ALA A 95 4.75 -0.33 16.75
N ARG A 96 5.71 -1.26 16.91
CA ARG A 96 6.95 -1.28 16.12
C ARG A 96 6.70 -1.84 14.73
N ALA A 97 5.97 -2.94 14.62
CA ALA A 97 5.62 -3.55 13.33
C ALA A 97 4.89 -2.55 12.42
N MET A 98 3.89 -1.82 12.93
CA MET A 98 3.19 -0.79 12.16
C MET A 98 4.10 0.35 11.67
N PHE A 99 5.16 0.68 12.42
CA PHE A 99 6.12 1.67 11.99
C PHE A 99 7.08 1.09 10.93
N GLU A 100 7.52 -0.16 11.11
CA GLU A 100 8.39 -0.86 10.16
C GLU A 100 7.71 -1.05 8.81
N THR A 101 6.45 -1.48 8.76
CA THR A 101 5.68 -1.62 7.51
C THR A 101 5.56 -0.29 6.79
N ALA A 102 5.14 0.77 7.50
CA ALA A 102 5.02 2.11 6.90
C ALA A 102 6.37 2.65 6.40
N ASP A 103 7.47 2.31 7.07
CA ASP A 103 8.82 2.70 6.65
C ASP A 103 9.33 1.89 5.45
N GLN A 104 8.87 0.64 5.29
CA GLN A 104 9.14 -0.21 4.14
C GLN A 104 8.37 0.25 2.90
N ASP A 105 7.06 0.48 3.03
CA ASP A 105 6.21 0.96 1.92
C ASP A 105 6.76 2.26 1.32
N GLU A 106 7.24 3.18 2.17
CA GLU A 106 7.85 4.45 1.73
C GLU A 106 9.16 4.23 0.94
N ARG A 107 9.96 3.23 1.32
CA ARG A 107 11.21 2.89 0.62
C ARG A 107 10.93 2.20 -0.71
N ASP A 108 9.99 1.26 -0.72
CA ASP A 108 9.64 0.49 -1.90
C ASP A 108 9.02 1.42 -2.96
N ALA A 109 8.15 2.36 -2.55
CA ALA A 109 7.65 3.40 -3.44
C ALA A 109 8.77 4.26 -4.05
N ALA A 110 9.79 4.63 -3.26
CA ALA A 110 10.92 5.41 -3.76
C ALA A 110 11.83 4.62 -4.72
N ASP A 111 12.01 3.33 -4.48
CA ASP A 111 12.79 2.42 -5.33
C ASP A 111 12.06 2.14 -6.65
N LEU A 112 10.74 1.90 -6.62
CA LEU A 112 9.91 1.74 -7.82
C LEU A 112 9.99 2.95 -8.76
N LEU A 113 9.92 4.17 -8.20
CA LEU A 113 10.08 5.41 -8.96
C LEU A 113 11.48 5.59 -9.57
N THR A 114 12.49 4.92 -9.02
CA THR A 114 13.87 4.96 -9.52
C THR A 114 14.12 3.89 -10.59
N ARG A 115 13.46 2.72 -10.48
CA ARG A 115 13.63 1.59 -11.40
C ARG A 115 12.92 1.75 -12.73
N VAL A 116 11.75 2.40 -12.75
CA VAL A 116 11.02 2.63 -14.01
C VAL A 116 11.59 3.87 -14.69
N PRO A 117 12.33 3.73 -15.81
CA PRO A 117 12.79 4.89 -16.57
C PRO A 117 11.56 5.63 -17.11
N ARG A 118 11.47 6.94 -16.83
CA ARG A 118 10.46 7.79 -17.47
C ARG A 118 10.85 7.97 -18.94
N ALA A 119 9.87 7.88 -19.83
CA ALA A 119 10.10 8.14 -21.24
C ALA A 119 10.66 9.58 -21.41
N PRO A 120 11.62 9.79 -22.32
CA PRO A 120 12.17 11.12 -22.55
C PRO A 120 11.08 12.02 -23.14
N ARG A 121 10.72 13.11 -22.45
CA ARG A 121 9.66 14.09 -22.86
C ARG A 121 9.82 14.74 -24.25
N ASN A 122 10.87 14.40 -24.99
CA ASN A 122 11.18 14.94 -26.31
C ASN A 122 11.21 13.80 -27.35
N HIS A 123 10.02 13.35 -27.73
CA HIS A 123 9.78 12.30 -28.73
C HIS A 123 9.87 12.80 -30.20
N HIS A 124 10.47 13.97 -30.43
CA HIS A 124 10.58 14.61 -31.76
C HIS A 124 11.94 14.43 -32.44
N LEU A 125 12.76 13.50 -31.97
CA LEU A 125 14.03 13.20 -32.61
C LEU A 125 13.95 11.80 -33.21
N LEU A 126 13.63 11.73 -34.51
CA LEU A 126 14.23 10.84 -35.51
C LEU A 126 13.46 10.96 -36.85
N LEU A 127 13.86 11.94 -37.68
CA LEU A 127 14.40 11.76 -39.04
C LEU A 127 14.54 13.16 -39.69
N THR A 128 15.73 13.76 -39.63
CA THR A 128 16.06 14.94 -40.43
C THR A 128 16.42 14.49 -41.85
N GLY A 129 15.40 14.02 -42.58
CA GLY A 129 15.45 13.79 -44.01
C GLY A 129 14.37 14.65 -44.65
N ASP A 130 14.78 15.55 -45.53
CA ASP A 130 13.99 16.57 -46.24
C ASP A 130 12.92 15.99 -47.21
N ALA A 131 12.37 14.79 -46.93
CA ALA A 131 11.53 14.05 -47.87
C ALA A 131 10.57 13.06 -47.19
N MET A 132 9.79 13.49 -46.19
CA MET A 132 8.66 12.69 -45.72
C MET A 132 7.37 13.52 -45.85
N SER A 133 6.75 13.35 -47.01
CA SER A 133 5.47 13.95 -47.39
C SER A 133 4.33 13.47 -46.47
N ASP A 134 3.73 14.39 -45.74
CA ASP A 134 2.29 14.63 -45.54
C ASP A 134 1.31 13.44 -45.42
N THR A 135 1.76 12.25 -45.02
CA THR A 135 0.89 11.12 -44.71
C THR A 135 1.04 10.76 -43.24
N PRO A 136 0.00 10.89 -42.41
CA PRO A 136 0.06 10.49 -41.01
C PRO A 136 0.12 8.96 -40.95
N GLY A 137 1.33 8.41 -41.01
CA GLY A 137 1.60 7.00 -40.74
C GLY A 137 1.55 6.72 -39.24
N PHE A 138 1.27 5.48 -38.87
CA PHE A 138 1.32 5.02 -37.48
C PHE A 138 2.75 5.17 -36.93
N LEU A 139 2.90 5.97 -35.87
CA LEU A 139 4.14 6.11 -35.11
C LEU A 139 3.89 5.63 -33.68
N PHE A 140 4.66 4.61 -33.26
CA PHE A 140 4.60 4.08 -31.90
C PHE A 140 4.82 5.16 -30.85
N ASP A 141 5.78 6.06 -31.12
CA ASP A 141 6.19 7.07 -30.16
C ASP A 141 5.12 8.12 -29.91
N ALA A 142 4.44 8.57 -30.98
CA ALA A 142 3.32 9.50 -30.88
C ALA A 142 2.15 8.88 -30.10
N SER A 143 1.79 7.64 -30.46
CA SER A 143 0.67 6.92 -29.81
C SER A 143 0.95 6.64 -28.33
N ALA A 144 2.19 6.27 -27.99
CA ALA A 144 2.63 6.05 -26.61
C ALA A 144 2.70 7.37 -25.82
N SER A 145 3.17 8.45 -26.43
CA SER A 145 3.22 9.78 -25.82
C SER A 145 1.83 10.29 -25.45
N GLU A 146 0.83 10.13 -26.35
CA GLU A 146 -0.56 10.49 -26.07
C GLU A 146 -1.13 9.70 -24.89
N MET A 147 -0.82 8.40 -24.81
CA MET A 147 -1.23 7.55 -23.68
C MET A 147 -0.55 7.99 -22.38
N GLU A 148 0.73 8.35 -22.40
CA GLU A 148 1.45 8.87 -21.23
C GLU A 148 0.93 10.24 -20.78
N GLU A 149 0.62 11.13 -21.71
CA GLU A 149 0.04 12.44 -21.41
C GLU A 149 -1.34 12.29 -20.76
N ALA A 150 -2.20 11.43 -21.33
CA ALA A 150 -3.51 11.12 -20.76
C ALA A 150 -3.40 10.58 -19.32
N ALA A 151 -2.39 9.74 -19.05
CA ALA A 151 -2.12 9.24 -17.70
C ALA A 151 -1.62 10.34 -16.75
N ASN A 152 -0.79 11.28 -17.22
CA ASN A 152 -0.29 12.39 -16.40
C ASN A 152 -1.38 13.41 -16.07
N SER A 153 -2.32 13.65 -16.99
CA SER A 153 -3.46 14.56 -16.77
C SER A 153 -4.67 13.87 -16.13
N TYR A 154 -4.53 12.61 -15.71
CA TYR A 154 -5.64 11.83 -15.18
C TYR A 154 -6.10 12.37 -13.81
N ASP A 155 -7.27 13.00 -13.79
CA ASP A 155 -7.94 13.51 -12.60
C ASP A 155 -9.34 12.86 -12.47
N PRO A 156 -9.47 11.71 -11.80
CA PRO A 156 -10.74 10.99 -11.72
C PRO A 156 -11.73 11.73 -10.81
N SER A 157 -12.91 12.03 -11.33
CA SER A 157 -13.99 12.67 -10.57
C SER A 157 -14.60 11.77 -9.48
N GLY A 158 -14.36 10.46 -9.52
CA GLY A 158 -14.86 9.52 -8.51
C GLY A 158 -14.24 8.13 -8.60
N ALA A 159 -14.34 7.38 -7.51
CA ALA A 159 -13.73 6.04 -7.37
C ALA A 159 -14.20 5.04 -8.44
N MET A 160 -15.47 5.13 -8.88
CA MET A 160 -15.99 4.29 -9.97
C MET A 160 -15.33 4.58 -11.32
N HIS A 161 -14.85 5.81 -11.56
CA HIS A 161 -14.11 6.12 -12.78
C HIS A 161 -12.79 5.35 -12.80
N VAL A 162 -12.08 5.30 -11.67
CA VAL A 162 -10.84 4.53 -11.51
C VAL A 162 -11.07 3.03 -11.69
N VAL A 163 -12.14 2.49 -11.08
CA VAL A 163 -12.51 1.08 -11.24
C VAL A 163 -12.76 0.76 -12.72
N ASN A 164 -13.55 1.58 -13.42
CA ASN A 164 -13.82 1.37 -14.84
C ASN A 164 -12.55 1.46 -15.70
N THR A 165 -11.63 2.39 -15.39
CA THR A 165 -10.33 2.47 -16.06
C THR A 165 -9.51 1.20 -15.88
N LEU A 166 -9.48 0.64 -14.66
CA LEU A 166 -8.76 -0.61 -14.37
C LEU A 166 -9.40 -1.82 -15.07
N LEU A 167 -10.74 -1.91 -15.09
CA LEU A 167 -11.46 -2.98 -15.80
C LEU A 167 -11.27 -2.91 -17.32
N GLY A 168 -10.99 -1.73 -17.88
CA GLY A 168 -10.68 -1.55 -19.30
C GLY A 168 -9.24 -1.93 -19.69
N MET A 169 -8.36 -2.17 -18.72
CA MET A 169 -6.94 -2.43 -18.95
C MET A 169 -6.65 -3.67 -19.82
N PRO A 170 -7.32 -4.84 -19.62
CA PRO A 170 -7.08 -6.02 -20.45
C PRO A 170 -7.39 -5.77 -21.93
N THR A 171 -8.48 -5.04 -22.20
CA THR A 171 -8.88 -4.64 -23.55
C THR A 171 -7.86 -3.69 -24.18
N ALA A 172 -7.37 -2.71 -23.42
CA ALA A 172 -6.35 -1.76 -23.90
C ALA A 172 -5.04 -2.48 -24.25
N LEU A 173 -4.53 -3.35 -23.37
CA LEU A 173 -3.32 -4.13 -23.60
C LEU A 173 -3.48 -5.12 -24.76
N THR A 174 -4.68 -5.69 -24.94
CA THR A 174 -4.98 -6.55 -26.10
C THR A 174 -4.89 -5.77 -27.41
N SER A 175 -5.42 -4.54 -27.45
CA SER A 175 -5.29 -3.67 -28.62
C SER A 175 -3.84 -3.36 -28.94
N ILE A 176 -3.01 -3.08 -27.93
CA ILE A 176 -1.56 -2.87 -28.10
C ILE A 176 -0.89 -4.16 -28.59
N ALA A 177 -1.19 -5.32 -28.02
CA ALA A 177 -0.64 -6.59 -28.51
C ALA A 177 -0.98 -6.81 -29.99
N ASN A 178 -2.22 -6.55 -30.38
CA ASN A 178 -2.66 -6.71 -31.76
C ASN A 178 -1.93 -5.79 -32.75
N THR A 179 -1.43 -4.61 -32.34
CA THR A 179 -0.62 -3.77 -33.24
C THR A 179 0.66 -4.47 -33.66
N PHE A 180 1.33 -5.18 -32.74
CA PHE A 180 2.55 -5.93 -33.04
C PHE A 180 2.28 -7.14 -33.92
N LYS A 181 1.16 -7.83 -33.70
CA LYS A 181 0.72 -8.90 -34.57
C LYS A 181 0.49 -8.41 -36.01
N ILE A 182 -0.26 -7.32 -36.18
CA ILE A 182 -0.54 -6.74 -37.50
C ILE A 182 0.76 -6.30 -38.20
N LEU A 183 1.71 -5.73 -37.45
CA LEU A 183 3.00 -5.33 -38.00
C LEU A 183 3.87 -6.52 -38.40
N ALA A 184 3.85 -7.62 -37.64
CA ALA A 184 4.55 -8.85 -38.02
C ALA A 184 3.96 -9.47 -39.29
N GLU A 185 2.62 -9.53 -39.41
CA GLU A 185 1.93 -10.00 -40.62
C GLU A 185 2.25 -9.11 -41.83
N LYS A 186 2.24 -7.79 -41.66
CA LYS A 186 2.59 -6.84 -42.73
C LYS A 186 4.08 -6.79 -43.06
N SER A 187 4.97 -7.15 -42.13
CA SER A 187 6.41 -7.19 -42.41
C SER A 187 6.78 -8.28 -43.39
N ASP A 188 6.01 -9.37 -43.46
CA ASP A 188 6.22 -10.45 -44.42
C ASP A 188 5.62 -10.13 -45.81
N GLU A 189 4.54 -9.33 -45.86
CA GLU A 189 3.79 -9.05 -47.10
C GLU A 189 4.13 -7.70 -47.76
N ASP A 190 4.19 -6.62 -46.98
CA ASP A 190 4.17 -5.23 -47.49
C ASP A 190 5.50 -4.49 -47.28
N PHE A 191 6.34 -4.91 -46.34
CA PHE A 191 7.60 -4.23 -46.02
C PHE A 191 8.83 -5.05 -46.46
N PRO A 192 9.87 -4.44 -47.04
CA PRO A 192 11.12 -5.13 -47.36
C PRO A 192 11.97 -5.30 -46.08
N LEU A 193 11.46 -6.01 -45.09
CA LEU A 193 12.14 -6.28 -43.82
C LEU A 193 12.73 -7.69 -43.83
N GLU A 194 13.88 -7.83 -43.16
CA GLU A 194 14.49 -9.14 -42.93
C GLU A 194 13.59 -9.97 -42.00
N LYS A 195 13.49 -11.28 -42.27
CA LYS A 195 12.63 -12.21 -41.51
C LYS A 195 12.88 -12.18 -40.00
N GLU A 196 14.13 -11.92 -39.58
CA GLU A 196 14.51 -11.79 -38.17
C GLU A 196 13.72 -10.67 -37.44
N VAL A 197 13.31 -9.62 -38.17
CA VAL A 197 12.52 -8.51 -37.60
C VAL A 197 11.08 -8.95 -37.34
N ALA A 198 10.47 -9.72 -38.25
CA ALA A 198 9.14 -10.28 -38.08
C ALA A 198 9.09 -11.26 -36.88
N GLU A 199 10.09 -12.13 -36.76
CA GLU A 199 10.24 -13.05 -35.63
C GLU A 199 10.40 -12.29 -34.29
N ALA A 200 11.15 -11.19 -34.29
CA ALA A 200 11.29 -10.34 -33.11
C ALA A 200 9.98 -9.63 -32.73
N LEU A 201 9.18 -9.16 -33.70
CA LEU A 201 7.86 -8.57 -33.45
C LEU A 201 6.87 -9.59 -32.89
N GLU A 202 6.91 -10.84 -33.37
CA GLU A 202 6.10 -11.93 -32.84
C GLU A 202 6.46 -12.26 -31.38
N GLU A 203 7.73 -12.21 -31.02
CA GLU A 203 8.17 -12.43 -29.63
C GLU A 203 7.67 -11.30 -28.70
N VAL A 204 7.70 -10.04 -29.15
CA VAL A 204 7.11 -8.92 -28.40
C VAL A 204 5.61 -9.12 -28.21
N TYR A 205 4.88 -9.57 -29.25
CA TYR A 205 3.47 -9.91 -29.14
C TYR A 205 3.21 -10.99 -28.06
N LYS A 206 4.03 -12.06 -28.02
CA LYS A 206 3.92 -13.12 -27.00
C LYS A 206 4.12 -12.57 -25.59
N HIS A 207 5.08 -11.67 -25.40
CA HIS A 207 5.28 -11.01 -24.11
C HIS A 207 4.07 -10.15 -23.71
N LEU A 208 3.52 -9.37 -24.63
CA LEU A 208 2.34 -8.55 -24.37
C LEU A 208 1.10 -9.40 -24.05
N LYS A 209 0.95 -10.59 -24.66
CA LYS A 209 -0.11 -11.53 -24.30
C LYS A 209 -0.01 -12.02 -22.85
N ARG A 210 1.19 -12.28 -22.35
CA ARG A 210 1.39 -12.59 -20.91
C ARG A 210 1.05 -11.40 -20.02
N SER A 211 1.31 -10.18 -20.48
CA SER A 211 0.89 -8.97 -19.76
C SER A 211 -0.64 -8.80 -19.73
N VAL A 212 -1.34 -9.20 -20.80
CA VAL A 212 -2.82 -9.23 -20.82
C VAL A 212 -3.36 -10.19 -19.78
N GLU A 213 -2.82 -11.41 -19.69
CA GLU A 213 -3.22 -12.40 -18.67
C GLU A 213 -3.04 -11.84 -17.24
N ALA A 214 -1.92 -11.17 -16.97
CA ALA A 214 -1.70 -10.52 -15.68
C ALA A 214 -2.69 -9.36 -15.42
N ALA A 215 -3.11 -8.63 -16.45
CA ALA A 215 -4.10 -7.56 -16.31
C ALA A 215 -5.52 -8.10 -16.06
N GLU A 216 -5.87 -9.27 -16.60
CA GLU A 216 -7.13 -9.96 -16.29
C GLU A 216 -7.21 -10.32 -14.79
N GLU A 217 -6.12 -10.82 -14.21
CA GLU A 217 -6.06 -11.08 -12.76
C GLU A 217 -6.26 -9.80 -11.93
N VAL A 218 -5.70 -8.67 -12.37
CA VAL A 218 -5.92 -7.37 -11.71
C VAL A 218 -7.39 -6.98 -11.76
N ALA A 219 -8.07 -7.16 -12.90
CA ALA A 219 -9.49 -6.87 -13.03
C ALA A 219 -10.33 -7.72 -12.05
N GLU A 220 -10.06 -9.02 -11.95
CA GLU A 220 -10.73 -9.92 -11.00
C GLU A 220 -10.52 -9.48 -9.54
N VAL A 221 -9.30 -9.07 -9.19
CA VAL A 221 -8.99 -8.58 -7.84
C VAL A 221 -9.78 -7.30 -7.53
N VAL A 222 -9.89 -6.37 -8.48
CA VAL A 222 -10.63 -5.13 -8.32
C VAL A 222 -12.12 -5.40 -8.10
N GLU A 223 -12.73 -6.26 -8.92
CA GLU A 223 -14.15 -6.63 -8.78
C GLU A 223 -14.44 -7.30 -7.44
N ARG A 224 -13.56 -8.22 -7.01
CA ARG A 224 -13.72 -8.95 -5.75
C ARG A 224 -13.58 -8.03 -4.54
N VAL A 225 -12.57 -7.15 -4.52
CA VAL A 225 -12.30 -6.27 -3.37
C VAL A 225 -13.36 -5.18 -3.24
N HIS A 226 -13.86 -4.66 -4.36
CA HIS A 226 -14.83 -3.57 -4.39
C HIS A 226 -16.26 -4.03 -4.68
N GLU A 227 -16.56 -5.33 -4.56
CA GLU A 227 -17.87 -5.91 -4.90
C GLU A 227 -19.02 -5.17 -4.22
N HIS A 228 -18.87 -4.86 -2.93
CA HIS A 228 -19.87 -4.15 -2.15
C HIS A 228 -20.12 -2.73 -2.68
N ASP A 229 -19.06 -2.00 -3.02
CA ASP A 229 -19.14 -0.60 -3.45
C ASP A 229 -19.61 -0.49 -4.90
N ILE A 230 -19.18 -1.41 -5.76
CA ILE A 230 -19.66 -1.57 -7.14
C ILE A 230 -21.16 -1.92 -7.12
N ARG A 231 -21.58 -2.88 -6.30
CA ARG A 231 -23.00 -3.26 -6.18
C ARG A 231 -23.85 -2.09 -5.70
N ARG A 232 -23.38 -1.33 -4.72
CA ARG A 232 -24.08 -0.13 -4.23
C ARG A 232 -24.24 0.95 -5.30
N HIS A 233 -23.27 1.12 -6.19
CA HIS A 233 -23.35 2.06 -7.31
C HIS A 233 -24.21 1.55 -8.48
N LYS A 234 -24.18 0.23 -8.77
CA LYS A 234 -24.99 -0.38 -9.83
C LYS A 234 -26.47 -0.53 -9.43
N GLU A 235 -26.73 -0.77 -8.15
CA GLU A 235 -28.07 -0.97 -7.57
C GLU A 235 -28.25 -0.07 -6.34
N PRO A 236 -28.46 1.25 -6.54
CA PRO A 236 -28.67 2.16 -5.43
C PRO A 236 -29.96 1.79 -4.69
N ARG A 237 -29.95 1.89 -3.36
CA ARG A 237 -31.14 1.67 -2.55
C ARG A 237 -32.18 2.75 -2.86
N LYS A 238 -33.46 2.39 -2.78
CA LYS A 238 -34.55 3.36 -2.95
C LYS A 238 -34.39 4.52 -1.95
N GLY A 239 -34.21 5.73 -2.45
CA GLY A 239 -34.05 6.94 -1.63
C GLY A 239 -32.65 7.19 -1.09
N GLU A 240 -31.63 6.44 -1.53
CA GLU A 240 -30.23 6.66 -1.16
C GLU A 240 -29.71 8.10 -1.40
N PRO A 241 -30.11 8.83 -2.45
CA PRO A 241 -29.73 10.24 -2.64
C PRO A 241 -30.26 11.19 -1.57
N MET A 242 -31.33 10.85 -0.83
CA MET A 242 -31.82 11.68 0.28
C MET A 242 -30.92 11.63 1.52
N TRP A 243 -29.98 10.67 1.57
CA TRP A 243 -29.00 10.54 2.65
C TRP A 243 -27.63 11.10 2.26
N ASP A 244 -27.52 11.76 1.10
CA ASP A 244 -26.31 12.44 0.68
C ASP A 244 -26.11 13.70 1.53
N THR A 245 -25.18 13.62 2.46
CA THR A 245 -24.83 14.71 3.38
C THR A 245 -24.22 15.92 2.69
N SER A 246 -23.77 15.83 1.43
CA SER A 246 -23.24 16.99 0.69
C SER A 246 -24.32 17.98 0.25
N ASN A 247 -25.59 17.56 0.29
CA ASN A 247 -26.75 18.38 -0.05
C ASN A 247 -27.60 18.75 1.18
N ASN A 248 -27.05 18.55 2.38
CA ASN A 248 -27.76 18.63 3.66
C ASN A 248 -27.11 19.68 4.60
N ASP A 249 -26.46 20.69 4.02
CA ASP A 249 -25.94 21.87 4.71
C ASP A 249 -27.07 22.89 4.92
N ASP A 250 -27.82 22.74 6.02
CA ASP A 250 -28.59 23.81 6.68
C ASP A 250 -27.84 24.27 7.95
#